data_AF-A0A7W6F9Q1-F1
#
_entry.id   AF-A0A7W6F9Q1-F1
#
_cell.length_a   1.000
_cell.length_b   1.000
_cell.length_c   1.000
_cell.angle_alpha   90.00
_cell.angle_beta   90.00
_cell.angle_gamma   90.00
#
_symmetry.space_group_name_H-M   'P 1'
#
loop_
_entity.id
_entity.type
_entity.pdbx_description
1 polymer ?
#
loop_
_entity_poly.entity_id
_entity_poly.type
_entity_poly.pdbx_seq_one_letter_code
_entity_poly.pdbx_strand_id
1 'polypeptide(L)'
;MAPTNRPSLGFGDELESLDAIEFAKPKSATRPSPEATRQAAEATGFRSRESSKTPEPIKPARKEQRRHRTGRNAQINLKAKPETIETFQKIADAKGWSLGVAFEAATALLQREHGCK
;
A
#
# COMPACT_ATOMS: atom_id res chain seq x y z
N MET A 1 -23.73 -27.87 29.18
CA MET A 1 -22.72 -26.86 28.76
C MET A 1 -21.38 -27.35 29.28
N ALA A 2 -20.52 -27.89 28.40
CA ALA A 2 -19.24 -28.45 28.81
C ALA A 2 -18.26 -27.31 29.16
N PRO A 3 -17.49 -27.41 30.28
CA PRO A 3 -16.47 -26.42 30.59
C PRO A 3 -15.30 -26.61 29.62
N THR A 4 -14.94 -25.54 28.91
CA THR A 4 -13.80 -25.54 27.99
C THR A 4 -12.51 -25.66 28.81
N ASN A 5 -11.93 -26.86 28.84
CA ASN A 5 -10.63 -27.13 29.44
C ASN A 5 -9.54 -26.51 28.56
N ARG A 6 -9.31 -25.20 28.71
CA ARG A 6 -8.20 -24.50 28.05
C ARG A 6 -6.99 -24.52 29.00
N PRO A 7 -5.82 -24.98 28.54
CA PRO A 7 -4.61 -24.89 29.34
C PRO A 7 -4.31 -23.43 29.68
N SER A 8 -3.98 -23.16 30.94
CA SER A 8 -3.63 -21.83 31.44
C SER A 8 -2.35 -21.35 30.75
N LEU A 9 -2.38 -20.13 30.22
CA LEU A 9 -1.24 -19.48 29.55
C LEU A 9 -0.28 -18.79 30.55
N GLY A 10 -0.43 -19.02 31.85
CA GLY A 10 0.45 -18.45 32.89
C GLY A 10 0.13 -17.00 33.27
N PHE A 11 -0.93 -16.39 32.72
CA PHE A 11 -1.33 -15.00 32.99
C PHE A 11 -2.50 -14.87 33.99
N GLY A 12 -2.98 -15.99 34.55
CA GLY A 12 -4.15 -16.00 35.46
C GLY A 12 -3.89 -15.28 36.77
N ASP A 13 -2.77 -15.59 37.43
CA ASP A 13 -2.42 -15.04 38.75
C ASP A 13 -2.00 -13.57 38.67
N GLU A 14 -1.38 -13.14 37.56
CA GLU A 14 -1.02 -11.73 37.34
C GLU A 14 -2.27 -10.86 37.15
N LEU A 15 -3.32 -11.37 36.49
CA LEU A 15 -4.55 -10.61 36.26
C LEU A 15 -5.31 -10.33 37.57
N GLU A 16 -5.22 -11.23 38.56
CA GLU A 16 -5.85 -11.06 39.87
C GLU A 16 -5.09 -10.07 40.79
N SER A 17 -3.79 -9.87 40.54
CA SER A 17 -2.97 -8.89 41.27
C SER A 17 -2.97 -7.49 40.65
N LEU A 18 -3.52 -7.32 39.44
CA LEU A 18 -3.66 -6.02 38.80
C LEU A 18 -4.83 -5.24 39.41
N ASP A 19 -4.49 -4.27 40.26
CA ASP A 19 -5.47 -3.40 40.89
C ASP A 19 -5.96 -2.32 39.91
N ALA A 20 -7.24 -2.34 39.54
CA ALA A 20 -7.82 -1.40 38.57
C ALA A 20 -7.72 0.08 39.00
N ILE A 21 -7.47 0.31 40.29
CA ILE A 21 -7.28 1.64 40.89
C ILE A 21 -5.92 2.23 40.50
N GLU A 22 -4.91 1.40 40.22
CA GLU A 22 -3.58 1.84 39.80
C GLU A 22 -3.60 2.51 38.42
N PHE A 23 -4.57 2.12 37.58
CA PHE A 23 -4.84 2.71 36.26
C PHE A 23 -5.87 3.85 36.29
N ALA A 24 -6.25 4.33 37.48
CA ALA A 24 -7.13 5.48 37.60
C ALA A 24 -6.57 6.67 36.81
N LYS A 25 -7.46 7.40 36.13
CA LYS A 25 -7.09 8.49 35.22
C LYS A 25 -6.11 9.44 35.93
N PRO A 26 -4.89 9.67 35.39
CA PRO A 26 -3.94 10.57 36.02
C PRO A 26 -4.57 11.96 36.15
N LYS A 27 -4.27 12.65 37.26
CA LYS A 27 -4.68 14.04 37.47
C LYS A 27 -4.24 14.86 36.26
N SER A 28 -5.13 15.68 35.73
CA SER A 28 -4.83 16.51 34.56
C SER A 28 -3.62 17.38 34.85
N ALA A 29 -2.48 17.05 34.26
CA ALA A 29 -1.29 17.86 34.38
C ALA A 29 -1.54 19.21 33.71
N THR A 30 -1.09 20.29 34.35
CA THR A 30 -1.12 21.63 33.77
C THR A 30 -0.28 21.61 32.49
N ARG A 31 -0.94 21.79 31.34
CA ARG A 31 -0.24 21.86 30.06
C ARG A 31 0.65 23.11 30.07
N PRO A 32 1.96 23.00 29.78
CA PRO A 32 2.82 24.16 29.66
C PRO A 32 2.33 25.08 28.55
N SER A 33 2.66 26.37 28.63
CA SER A 33 2.25 27.33 27.62
C SER A 33 2.80 26.92 26.24
N PRO A 34 2.10 27.27 25.15
CA PRO A 34 2.57 26.97 23.79
C PRO A 34 3.97 27.52 23.51
N GLU A 35 4.31 28.68 24.09
CA GLU A 35 5.61 29.31 23.95
C GLU A 35 6.73 28.52 24.65
N ALA A 36 6.49 28.05 25.88
CA ALA A 36 7.45 27.22 26.60
C ALA A 36 7.70 25.88 25.87
N THR A 37 6.65 25.33 25.26
CA THR A 37 6.74 24.10 24.46
C THR A 37 7.57 24.33 23.19
N ARG A 38 7.43 25.49 22.54
CA ARG A 38 8.20 25.86 21.36
C ARG A 38 9.68 26.09 21.68
N GLN A 39 9.98 26.79 22.76
CA GLN A 39 11.37 27.01 23.20
C GLN A 39 12.07 25.69 23.54
N ALA A 40 11.39 24.77 24.23
CA ALA A 40 11.93 23.44 24.52
C ALA A 40 12.17 22.61 23.25
N ALA A 41 11.26 22.68 22.27
CA ALA A 41 11.44 22.02 20.97
C ALA A 41 12.63 22.61 20.20
N GLU A 42 12.80 23.93 20.18
CA GLU A 42 13.92 24.60 19.53
C GLU A 42 15.26 24.26 20.22
N ALA A 43 15.29 24.24 21.55
CA ALA A 43 16.48 23.86 22.33
C ALA A 43 16.91 22.39 22.12
N THR A 44 15.96 21.50 21.82
CA THR A 44 16.22 20.08 21.53
C THR A 44 16.43 19.81 20.04
N GLY A 45 16.51 20.84 19.20
CA GLY A 45 16.74 20.73 17.76
C GLY A 45 15.51 20.32 16.95
N PHE A 46 14.33 20.24 17.58
CA PHE A 46 13.07 19.90 16.94
C PHE A 46 12.43 21.16 16.32
N ARG A 47 12.84 21.51 15.10
CA ARG A 47 12.25 22.60 14.33
C ARG A 47 11.01 22.11 13.58
N SER A 48 9.82 22.59 13.97
CA SER A 48 8.56 22.22 13.33
C SER A 48 8.49 22.77 11.90
N ARG A 49 8.55 21.87 10.92
CA ARG A 49 8.19 22.08 9.50
C ARG A 49 8.87 23.27 8.81
N GLU A 50 10.17 23.20 8.61
CA GLU A 50 10.67 23.51 7.27
C GLU A 50 10.73 22.20 6.51
N SER A 51 9.75 21.98 5.63
CA SER A 51 9.99 21.07 4.51
C SER A 51 11.20 21.64 3.80
N SER A 52 12.35 20.96 3.88
CA SER A 52 13.41 21.23 2.92
C SER A 52 12.74 21.15 1.55
N LYS A 53 12.86 22.21 0.76
CA LYS A 53 12.52 22.17 -0.67
C LYS A 53 13.47 21.14 -1.29
N THR A 54 13.13 19.87 -1.12
CA THR A 54 13.74 18.78 -1.86
C THR A 54 13.39 19.06 -3.31
N PRO A 55 14.38 19.08 -4.23
CA PRO A 55 14.11 19.32 -5.64
C PRO A 55 13.01 18.36 -6.09
N GLU A 56 12.02 18.90 -6.80
CA GLU A 56 10.85 18.15 -7.23
C GLU A 56 11.29 16.80 -7.82
N PRO A 57 10.84 15.65 -7.26
CA PRO A 57 11.08 14.39 -7.93
C PRO A 57 10.41 14.48 -9.29
N ILE A 58 11.20 14.29 -10.35
CA ILE A 58 10.74 14.12 -11.72
C ILE A 58 9.56 13.15 -11.66
N LYS A 59 8.33 13.67 -11.77
CA LYS A 59 7.13 12.84 -11.68
C LYS A 59 7.25 11.83 -12.83
N PRO A 60 7.34 10.51 -12.57
CA PRO A 60 7.19 9.56 -13.66
C PRO A 60 5.84 9.86 -14.31
N ALA A 61 5.84 10.06 -15.63
CA ALA A 61 4.63 10.34 -16.40
C ALA A 61 3.54 9.37 -15.92
N ARG A 62 2.48 9.94 -15.33
CA ARG A 62 1.42 9.18 -14.66
C ARG A 62 0.77 8.32 -15.74
N LYS A 63 1.16 7.03 -15.81
CA LYS A 63 0.56 6.08 -16.75
C LYS A 63 -0.94 6.13 -16.54
N GLU A 64 -1.65 6.60 -17.55
CA GLU A 64 -3.08 6.82 -17.50
C GLU A 64 -3.75 5.49 -17.13
N GLN A 65 -4.47 5.47 -16.00
CA GLN A 65 -5.03 4.24 -15.48
C GLN A 65 -6.24 3.84 -16.33
N ARG A 66 -6.01 2.97 -17.31
CA ARG A 66 -7.02 2.44 -18.24
C ARG A 66 -7.99 1.49 -17.52
N ARG A 67 -8.92 2.01 -16.73
CA ARG A 67 -9.99 1.24 -16.09
C ARG A 67 -11.19 1.12 -17.03
N HIS A 68 -11.24 0.06 -17.83
CA HIS A 68 -12.47 -0.35 -18.51
C HIS A 68 -13.06 -1.56 -17.76
N ARG A 69 -14.32 -1.45 -17.31
CA ARG A 69 -15.10 -2.58 -16.77
C ARG A 69 -15.50 -3.47 -17.94
N THR A 70 -14.59 -4.35 -18.33
CA THR A 70 -14.80 -5.36 -19.37
C THR A 70 -14.48 -6.70 -18.74
N GLY A 71 -15.28 -7.74 -18.94
CA GLY A 71 -15.23 -9.05 -18.27
C GLY A 71 -13.96 -9.89 -18.43
N ARG A 72 -12.80 -9.27 -18.63
CA ARG A 72 -11.44 -9.82 -18.69
C ARG A 72 -10.98 -10.17 -17.27
N ASN A 73 -11.62 -11.18 -16.66
CA ASN A 73 -11.37 -11.60 -15.28
C ASN A 73 -10.46 -12.84 -15.16
N ALA A 74 -10.19 -13.54 -16.26
CA ALA A 74 -9.29 -14.69 -16.29
C ALA A 74 -7.83 -14.24 -16.30
N GLN A 75 -7.03 -14.77 -15.37
CA GLN A 75 -5.60 -14.48 -15.26
C GLN A 75 -4.78 -15.49 -16.07
N ILE A 76 -3.82 -14.99 -16.86
CA ILE A 76 -2.81 -15.79 -17.55
C ILE A 76 -1.47 -15.53 -16.87
N ASN A 77 -0.89 -16.56 -16.24
CA ASN A 77 0.43 -16.47 -15.62
C ASN A 77 1.51 -16.79 -16.65
N LEU A 78 2.03 -15.77 -17.32
CA LEU A 78 3.11 -15.89 -18.30
C LEU A 78 4.39 -15.24 -17.77
N LYS A 79 5.51 -15.95 -17.91
CA LYS A 79 6.85 -15.36 -17.76
C LYS A 79 7.37 -15.01 -19.16
N ALA A 80 7.80 -13.78 -19.35
CA ALA A 80 8.34 -13.29 -20.62
C ALA A 80 9.65 -12.53 -20.37
N LYS A 81 10.47 -12.38 -21.42
CA LYS A 81 11.68 -11.55 -21.36
C LYS A 81 11.30 -10.08 -21.16
N PRO A 82 12.10 -9.28 -20.44
CA PRO A 82 11.83 -7.84 -20.23
C PRO A 82 11.63 -7.07 -21.55
N GLU A 83 12.46 -7.35 -22.56
CA GLU A 83 12.39 -6.72 -23.88
C GLU A 83 11.04 -6.95 -24.58
N THR A 84 10.50 -8.16 -24.47
CA THR A 84 9.20 -8.52 -25.04
C THR A 84 8.07 -7.79 -24.33
N ILE A 85 8.16 -7.67 -23.00
CA ILE A 85 7.18 -6.96 -22.17
C ILE A 85 7.15 -5.47 -22.52
N GLU A 86 8.32 -4.85 -22.70
CA GLU A 86 8.43 -3.44 -23.11
C GLU A 86 7.86 -3.22 -24.50
N THR A 87 8.19 -4.09 -25.46
CA THR A 87 7.69 -4.01 -26.83
C THR A 87 6.17 -4.12 -26.86
N PHE A 88 5.60 -5.07 -26.11
CA PHE A 88 4.15 -5.24 -26.01
C PHE A 88 3.47 -4.02 -25.38
N GLN A 89 4.04 -3.45 -24.31
CA GLN A 89 3.53 -2.21 -23.70
C GLN A 89 3.56 -1.04 -24.68
N LYS A 90 4.66 -0.84 -25.41
CA LYS A 90 4.79 0.23 -26.43
C LYS A 90 3.73 0.11 -27.52
N ILE A 91 3.45 -1.10 -28.00
CA ILE A 91 2.42 -1.35 -29.02
C ILE A 91 1.03 -1.03 -28.45
N ALA A 92 0.74 -1.46 -27.22
CA ALA A 92 -0.53 -1.16 -26.57
C ALA A 92 -0.71 0.35 -26.36
N ASP A 93 0.33 1.05 -25.93
CA ASP A 93 0.32 2.50 -25.70
C ASP A 93 0.13 3.28 -27.01
N ALA A 94 0.83 2.91 -28.08
CA ALA A 94 0.70 3.55 -29.39
C ALA A 94 -0.72 3.45 -29.97
N LYS A 95 -1.45 2.37 -29.63
CA LYS A 95 -2.85 2.17 -30.04
C LYS A 95 -3.87 2.66 -29.00
N GLY A 96 -3.43 3.18 -27.86
CA GLY A 96 -4.30 3.55 -26.75
C GLY A 96 -5.05 2.36 -26.11
N TRP A 97 -4.54 1.14 -26.27
CA TRP A 97 -5.17 -0.08 -25.79
C TRP A 97 -4.81 -0.40 -24.35
N SER A 98 -5.74 -1.03 -23.63
CA SER A 98 -5.40 -1.74 -22.39
C SER A 98 -4.66 -3.04 -22.72
N LEU A 99 -3.83 -3.54 -21.81
CA LEU A 99 -3.03 -4.75 -22.04
C LEU A 99 -3.90 -5.98 -22.38
N GLY A 100 -5.08 -6.10 -21.79
CA GLY A 100 -6.03 -7.16 -22.11
C GLY A 100 -6.56 -7.08 -23.54
N VAL A 101 -6.91 -5.88 -24.02
CA VAL A 101 -7.35 -5.65 -25.40
C VAL A 101 -6.20 -5.93 -26.38
N ALA A 102 -5.00 -5.46 -26.05
CA ALA A 102 -3.82 -5.70 -26.88
C ALA A 102 -3.51 -7.20 -26.99
N PHE A 103 -3.73 -7.96 -25.91
CA PHE A 103 -3.54 -9.40 -25.91
C PHE A 103 -4.58 -10.12 -26.79
N GLU A 104 -5.86 -9.75 -26.70
CA GLU A 104 -6.91 -10.27 -27.60
C GLU A 104 -6.57 -10.04 -29.07
N ALA A 105 -6.15 -8.81 -29.42
CA ALA A 105 -5.74 -8.48 -30.78
C ALA A 105 -4.51 -9.30 -31.24
N ALA A 106 -3.53 -9.49 -30.35
CA ALA A 106 -2.37 -10.33 -30.63
C ALA A 106 -2.78 -11.80 -30.86
N THR A 107 -3.67 -12.36 -30.03
CA THR A 107 -4.15 -13.74 -30.22
C THR A 107 -4.93 -13.92 -31.51
N ALA A 108 -5.75 -12.94 -31.91
CA ALA A 108 -6.46 -12.97 -33.18
C ALA A 108 -5.49 -12.93 -34.38
N LEU A 109 -4.40 -12.16 -34.28
CA LEU A 109 -3.37 -12.10 -35.31
C LEU A 109 -2.59 -13.43 -35.39
N LEU A 110 -2.19 -13.99 -34.25
CA LEU A 110 -1.56 -15.31 -34.19
C LEU A 110 -2.46 -16.41 -34.76
N GLN A 111 -3.77 -16.37 -34.51
CA GLN A 111 -4.71 -17.32 -35.10
C GLN A 111 -4.84 -17.13 -36.62
N ARG A 112 -4.73 -15.91 -37.14
CA ARG A 112 -4.77 -15.69 -38.60
C ARG A 112 -3.50 -16.18 -39.29
N GLU A 113 -2.34 -15.95 -38.68
CA GLU A 113 -1.04 -16.27 -39.28
C GLU A 113 -0.65 -17.74 -39.08
N HIS A 114 -1.03 -18.35 -37.96
CA HIS A 114 -0.61 -19.70 -37.58
C HIS A 114 -1.77 -20.65 -37.27
N GLY A 115 -3.00 -20.15 -37.21
CA GLY A 115 -4.18 -20.96 -36.90
C GLY A 115 -4.70 -21.77 -38.07
N CYS A 116 -3.80 -22.30 -38.90
CA CYS A 116 -4.12 -23.26 -39.93
C CYS A 116 -4.45 -24.60 -39.27
N LYS A 117 -5.74 -24.90 -39.21
CA LYS A 117 -6.28 -26.25 -39.37
C LYS A 117 -7.16 -26.23 -40.60
#